data_AF-A0A415HG59-F1
#
_entry.id   AF-A0A415HG59-F1
#
_cell.length_a   1.000
_cell.length_b   1.000
_cell.length_c   1.000
_cell.angle_alpha   90.00
_cell.angle_beta   90.00
_cell.angle_gamma   90.00
#
_symmetry.space_group_name_H-M   'P 1'
#
loop_
_entity.id
_entity.type
_entity.pdbx_description
1 polymer ?
#
loop_
_entity_poly.entity_id
_entity_poly.type
_entity_poly.pdbx_seq_one_letter_code
_entity_poly.pdbx_strand_id
1 'polypeptide(L)'
;MKKKLSFIIEIIIGIIFICLGCFVIDTDYYSTLFCAMGFGLAFASGVQLLKICYYEMPKNKEKFENINRENHINNVDERKVFLRMKAGSLVYQIMTFVYLFVAFVFALLHIEAWIIGVIFGLFLLQTFLGIVLYKHFEKHF
;
A
#
# COMPACT_ATOMS: atom_id res chain seq x y z
N MET A 1 14.36 17.33 3.08
CA MET A 1 13.94 17.47 4.50
C MET A 1 12.50 17.02 4.76
N LYS A 2 11.46 17.57 4.08
CA LYS A 2 10.04 17.17 4.31
C LYS A 2 9.77 15.66 4.24
N LYS A 3 10.37 14.96 3.27
CA LYS A 3 10.21 13.50 3.12
C LYS A 3 10.76 12.71 4.32
N LYS A 4 11.92 13.10 4.88
CA LYS A 4 12.50 12.45 6.07
C LYS A 4 11.64 12.66 7.31
N LEU A 5 11.07 13.87 7.45
CA LEU A 5 10.22 14.21 8.58
C LEU A 5 8.98 13.29 8.65
N SER A 6 8.33 13.01 7.51
CA SER A 6 7.18 12.08 7.45
C SER A 6 7.55 10.71 8.00
N PHE A 7 8.65 10.12 7.52
CA PHE A 7 9.09 8.81 7.99
C PHE A 7 9.50 8.79 9.46
N ILE A 8 10.08 9.88 9.98
CA ILE A 8 10.40 9.98 11.41
C ILE A 8 9.11 10.01 12.24
N ILE A 9 8.09 10.75 11.81
CA ILE A 9 6.79 10.80 12.48
C ILE A 9 6.14 9.40 12.46
N GLU A 10 6.18 8.71 11.34
CA GLU A 10 5.65 7.34 11.21
C GLU A 10 6.37 6.35 12.14
N ILE A 11 7.69 6.48 12.29
CA ILE A 11 8.45 5.68 13.28
C ILE A 11 7.99 5.97 14.70
N ILE A 12 7.80 7.24 15.07
CA ILE A 12 7.32 7.63 16.40
C ILE A 12 5.93 7.04 16.67
N ILE A 13 5.02 7.13 15.71
CA ILE A 13 3.68 6.53 15.80
C ILE A 13 3.79 5.01 15.97
N GLY A 14 4.67 4.35 15.20
CA GLY A 14 4.92 2.92 15.33
C GLY A 14 5.42 2.54 16.72
N ILE A 15 6.34 3.31 17.31
CA ILE A 15 6.83 3.11 18.68
C ILE A 15 5.71 3.30 19.69
N ILE A 16 4.85 4.30 19.54
CA ILE A 16 3.68 4.50 20.41
C ILE A 16 2.77 3.27 20.38
N PHE A 17 2.50 2.70 19.20
CA PHE A 17 1.68 1.49 19.08
C PHE A 17 2.32 0.26 19.74
N ILE A 18 3.63 0.10 19.64
CA ILE A 18 4.35 -0.95 20.37
C ILE A 18 4.23 -0.73 21.88
N CYS A 19 4.42 0.50 22.37
CA CYS A 19 4.30 0.79 23.80
C CYS A 19 2.87 0.55 24.31
N LEU A 20 1.84 0.94 23.54
CA LEU A 20 0.45 0.66 23.88
C LEU A 20 0.18 -0.85 23.94
N GLY A 21 0.64 -1.61 22.95
CA GLY A 21 0.51 -3.06 22.92
C GLY A 21 1.21 -3.74 24.09
N CYS A 22 2.45 -3.35 24.40
CA CYS A 22 3.25 -3.99 25.46
C CYS A 22 2.85 -3.61 26.89
N PHE A 23 2.41 -2.37 27.13
CA PHE A 23 2.28 -1.83 28.50
C PHE A 23 0.86 -1.43 28.91
N VAL A 24 -0.07 -1.26 27.96
CA VAL A 24 -1.40 -0.70 28.25
C VAL A 24 -2.52 -1.70 27.96
N ILE A 25 -2.34 -2.58 26.97
CA ILE A 25 -3.37 -3.53 26.55
C ILE A 25 -3.14 -4.88 27.22
N ASP A 26 -4.02 -5.25 28.16
CA ASP A 26 -3.91 -6.50 28.93
C ASP A 26 -4.42 -7.75 28.18
N THR A 27 -4.97 -7.58 26.98
CA THR A 27 -5.52 -8.69 26.19
C THR A 27 -4.52 -9.17 25.16
N ASP A 28 -4.04 -10.40 25.27
CA ASP A 28 -2.97 -10.96 24.42
C ASP A 28 -3.17 -10.76 22.92
N TYR A 29 -4.41 -10.96 22.44
CA TYR A 29 -4.73 -10.77 21.03
C TYR A 29 -4.54 -9.31 20.59
N TYR A 30 -5.11 -8.35 21.31
CA TYR A 30 -5.02 -6.94 20.95
C TYR A 30 -3.62 -6.38 21.23
N SER A 31 -2.96 -6.82 22.29
CA SER A 31 -1.56 -6.51 22.58
C SER A 31 -0.66 -6.90 21.40
N THR A 32 -0.77 -8.16 20.95
CA THR A 32 0.00 -8.67 19.81
C THR A 32 -0.31 -7.91 18.52
N LEU A 33 -1.58 -7.58 18.27
CA LEU A 33 -2.00 -6.83 17.09
C LEU A 33 -1.37 -5.43 17.05
N PHE A 34 -1.45 -4.68 18.16
CA PHE A 34 -0.87 -3.34 18.26
C PHE A 34 0.65 -3.35 18.14
N CYS A 35 1.31 -4.34 18.76
CA CYS A 35 2.75 -4.56 18.61
C CYS A 35 3.14 -4.87 17.16
N ALA A 36 2.42 -5.75 16.47
CA ALA A 36 2.68 -6.11 15.08
C ALA A 36 2.48 -4.92 14.14
N MET A 37 1.40 -4.15 14.32
CA MET A 37 1.14 -2.92 13.56
C MET A 37 2.23 -1.87 13.78
N GLY A 38 2.60 -1.63 15.04
CA GLY A 38 3.65 -0.68 15.39
C GLY A 38 5.01 -1.06 14.84
N PHE A 39 5.37 -2.35 14.92
CA PHE A 39 6.61 -2.88 14.34
C PHE A 39 6.62 -2.77 12.82
N GLY A 40 5.54 -3.14 12.14
CA GLY A 40 5.40 -3.02 10.69
C GLY A 40 5.60 -1.59 10.21
N LEU A 41 4.95 -0.62 10.87
CA LEU A 41 5.06 0.80 10.57
C LEU A 41 6.48 1.33 10.80
N ALA A 42 7.06 1.06 11.98
CA ALA A 42 8.39 1.55 12.32
C ALA A 42 9.47 0.94 11.41
N PHE A 43 9.38 -0.35 11.12
CA PHE A 43 10.36 -1.04 10.27
C PHE A 43 10.28 -0.57 8.81
N ALA A 44 9.08 -0.50 8.23
CA ALA A 44 8.90 -0.02 6.85
C ALA A 44 9.42 1.41 6.68
N SER A 45 9.11 2.29 7.61
CA SER A 45 9.56 3.68 7.62
C SER A 45 11.07 3.79 7.83
N GLY A 46 11.64 2.96 8.72
CA GLY A 46 13.08 2.86 8.96
C GLY A 46 13.85 2.47 7.70
N VAL A 47 13.40 1.43 6.98
CA VAL A 47 14.00 1.00 5.71
C VAL A 47 13.95 2.12 4.66
N GLN A 48 12.84 2.85 4.56
CA GLN A 48 12.72 3.98 3.64
C GLN A 48 13.64 5.13 4.01
N LEU A 49 13.79 5.44 5.30
CA LEU A 49 14.69 6.47 5.79
C LEU A 49 16.15 6.11 5.53
N LEU A 50 16.53 4.84 5.77
CA LEU A 50 17.86 4.32 5.45
C LEU A 50 18.16 4.44 3.95
N LYS A 51 17.20 4.08 3.09
CA LYS A 51 17.33 4.23 1.64
C LYS A 51 17.62 5.68 1.25
N ILE A 52 16.90 6.65 1.84
CA ILE A 52 17.14 8.08 1.58
C ILE A 52 18.55 8.49 2.03
N CYS A 53 18.95 8.12 3.25
CA CYS A 53 20.28 8.43 3.77
C CYS A 53 21.40 7.82 2.90
N TYR A 54 21.21 6.59 2.41
CA TYR A 54 22.16 5.91 1.53
C TYR A 54 22.36 6.63 0.19
N TYR A 55 21.28 7.15 -0.42
CA TYR A 55 21.37 7.87 -1.69
C TYR A 55 21.81 9.33 -1.55
N GLU A 56 21.69 9.94 -0.37
CA GLU A 56 22.22 11.28 -0.11
C GLU A 56 23.75 11.31 0.12
N MET A 57 24.36 10.16 0.44
CA MET A 57 25.81 10.06 0.59
C MET A 57 26.53 10.49 -0.71
N PRO A 58 27.61 11.29 -0.63
CA PRO A 58 28.29 11.85 -1.80
C PRO A 58 28.78 10.78 -2.78
N LYS A 59 29.18 9.62 -2.26
CA LYS A 59 29.63 8.46 -3.06
C LYS A 59 28.55 7.89 -3.99
N ASN A 60 27.27 8.08 -3.67
CA ASN A 60 26.14 7.50 -4.40
C ASN A 60 25.30 8.53 -5.16
N LYS A 61 25.66 9.82 -5.11
CA LYS A 61 24.88 10.89 -5.74
C LYS A 61 24.76 10.70 -7.25
N GLU A 62 25.85 10.37 -7.94
CA GLU A 62 25.82 10.11 -9.39
C GLU A 62 24.89 8.93 -9.74
N LYS A 63 24.94 7.86 -8.95
CA LYS A 63 24.03 6.70 -9.11
C LYS A 63 22.57 7.10 -8.90
N PHE A 64 22.30 7.94 -7.90
CA PHE A 64 20.96 8.45 -7.64
C PHE A 64 20.44 9.33 -8.78
N GLU A 65 21.28 10.22 -9.31
CA GLU A 65 20.93 11.09 -10.43
C GLU A 65 20.64 10.30 -11.72
N ASN A 66 21.44 9.27 -12.01
CA ASN A 66 21.19 8.38 -13.14
C ASN A 66 19.86 7.64 -13.01
N ILE A 67 19.56 7.07 -11.83
CA ILE A 67 18.25 6.45 -11.54
C ILE A 67 17.12 7.47 -11.69
N ASN A 68 17.31 8.69 -11.22
CA ASN A 68 16.28 9.73 -11.31
C ASN A 68 16.03 10.16 -12.77
N ARG A 69 17.10 10.27 -13.57
CA ARG A 69 17.01 10.55 -15.01
C ARG A 69 16.27 9.43 -15.74
N GLU A 70 16.64 8.18 -15.49
CA GLU A 70 15.98 7.02 -16.08
C GLU A 70 14.49 6.94 -15.68
N ASN A 71 14.18 7.19 -14.41
CA ASN A 71 12.80 7.26 -13.92
C ASN A 71 12.00 8.39 -14.59
N HIS A 72 12.63 9.55 -14.83
CA HIS A 72 11.98 10.64 -15.54
C HIS A 72 11.63 10.23 -16.97
N ILE A 73 12.60 9.66 -17.70
CA ILE A 73 12.38 9.15 -19.07
C ILE A 73 11.25 8.12 -19.09
N ASN A 74 11.30 7.13 -18.19
CA ASN A 74 10.27 6.08 -18.12
C ASN A 74 8.87 6.59 -17.73
N ASN A 75 8.78 7.73 -17.04
CA ASN A 75 7.50 8.32 -16.66
C ASN A 75 6.86 9.16 -17.77
N VAL A 76 7.68 9.75 -18.65
CA VAL A 76 7.18 10.51 -19.80
C VAL A 76 7.05 9.66 -21.07
N ASP A 77 7.71 8.49 -21.11
CA ASP A 77 7.61 7.55 -22.23
C ASP A 77 6.16 7.04 -22.39
N GLU A 78 5.55 7.43 -23.52
CA GLU A 78 4.17 7.10 -23.88
C GLU A 78 3.91 5.58 -23.88
N ARG A 79 4.88 4.77 -24.33
CA ARG A 79 4.75 3.31 -24.33
C ARG A 79 4.66 2.79 -22.90
N LYS A 80 5.49 3.31 -22.00
CA LYS A 80 5.48 2.90 -20.58
C LYS A 80 4.20 3.37 -19.88
N VAL A 81 3.69 4.54 -20.21
CA VAL A 81 2.40 5.05 -19.72
C VAL A 81 1.26 4.13 -20.18
N PHE A 82 1.19 3.82 -21.48
CA PHE A 82 0.18 2.91 -22.03
C PHE A 82 0.22 1.52 -21.39
N LEU A 83 1.41 0.92 -21.28
CA LEU A 83 1.58 -0.38 -20.64
C LEU A 83 1.08 -0.37 -19.17
N ARG A 84 1.34 0.72 -18.43
CA ARG A 84 0.89 0.87 -17.04
C ARG A 84 -0.62 0.99 -16.92
N MET A 85 -1.25 1.76 -17.81
CA MET A 85 -2.71 1.87 -17.87
C MET A 85 -3.36 0.53 -18.24
N LYS A 86 -2.80 -0.17 -19.23
CA LYS A 86 -3.32 -1.49 -19.66
C LYS A 86 -3.14 -2.53 -18.56
N ALA A 87 -1.99 -2.56 -17.90
CA ALA A 87 -1.75 -3.45 -16.76
C ALA A 87 -2.71 -3.17 -15.60
N GLY A 88 -2.92 -1.90 -15.25
CA GLY A 88 -3.89 -1.51 -14.22
C GLY A 88 -5.32 -1.97 -14.54
N SER A 89 -5.77 -1.77 -15.78
CA SER A 89 -7.08 -2.26 -16.24
C SER A 89 -7.19 -3.79 -16.21
N LEU A 90 -6.15 -4.50 -16.64
CA LEU A 90 -6.14 -5.96 -16.62
C LEU A 90 -6.15 -6.50 -15.19
N VAL A 91 -5.34 -5.93 -14.29
CA VAL A 91 -5.31 -6.31 -12.87
C VAL A 91 -6.66 -6.07 -12.22
N TYR A 92 -7.31 -4.94 -12.51
CA TYR A 92 -8.67 -4.68 -12.01
C TYR A 92 -9.66 -5.79 -12.43
N GLN A 93 -9.65 -6.20 -13.69
CA GLN A 93 -10.51 -7.28 -14.19
C GLN A 93 -10.20 -8.62 -13.52
N ILE A 94 -8.92 -8.97 -13.39
CA ILE A 94 -8.48 -10.19 -12.72
C ILE A 94 -8.92 -10.18 -11.25
N MET A 95 -8.71 -9.07 -10.54
CA MET A 95 -9.05 -8.95 -9.12
C MET A 95 -10.54 -9.09 -8.85
N THR A 96 -11.40 -8.63 -9.77
CA THR A 96 -12.84 -8.88 -9.69
C THR A 96 -13.14 -10.37 -9.61
N PHE A 97 -12.54 -11.20 -10.48
CA PHE A 97 -12.74 -12.64 -10.43
C PHE A 97 -12.11 -13.28 -9.19
N VAL A 98 -10.95 -12.78 -8.75
CA VAL A 98 -10.30 -13.26 -7.52
C VAL A 98 -11.20 -13.04 -6.30
N TYR A 99 -11.80 -11.86 -6.13
CA TYR A 99 -12.70 -11.61 -4.99
C TYR A 99 -13.92 -12.52 -5.00
N LEU A 100 -14.55 -12.71 -6.17
CA LEU A 100 -15.69 -13.60 -6.32
C LEU A 100 -15.32 -15.06 -6.03
N PHE A 101 -14.16 -15.51 -6.52
CA PHE A 101 -13.66 -16.86 -6.28
C PHE A 101 -13.34 -17.10 -4.80
N VAL A 102 -12.67 -16.16 -4.14
CA VAL A 102 -12.36 -16.28 -2.70
C VAL A 102 -13.65 -16.28 -1.87
N ALA A 103 -14.60 -15.39 -2.17
CA ALA A 103 -15.90 -15.38 -1.50
C ALA A 103 -16.65 -16.71 -1.68
N PHE A 104 -16.61 -17.29 -2.89
CA PHE A 104 -17.18 -18.60 -3.18
C PHE A 104 -16.52 -19.72 -2.37
N VAL A 105 -15.18 -19.77 -2.33
CA VAL A 105 -14.44 -20.75 -1.52
C VAL A 105 -14.77 -20.60 -0.04
N PHE A 106 -14.85 -19.37 0.48
CA PHE A 106 -15.20 -19.13 1.88
C PHE A 106 -16.63 -19.57 2.21
N ALA A 107 -17.56 -19.40 1.28
CA ALA A 107 -18.92 -19.91 1.43
C ALA A 107 -18.96 -21.44 1.48
N LEU A 108 -18.17 -22.13 0.64
CA LEU A 108 -18.04 -23.60 0.67
C LEU A 108 -17.43 -24.11 1.99
N LEU A 109 -16.49 -23.35 2.57
CA LEU A 109 -15.85 -23.67 3.84
C LEU A 109 -16.70 -23.29 5.07
N HIS A 110 -17.92 -22.80 4.88
CA HIS A 110 -18.81 -22.34 5.96
C HIS A 110 -18.16 -21.29 6.88
N ILE A 111 -17.31 -20.41 6.33
CA ILE A 111 -16.73 -19.28 7.05
C ILE A 111 -17.84 -18.30 7.46
N GLU A 112 -17.62 -17.59 8.58
CA GLU A 112 -18.55 -16.62 9.12
C GLU A 112 -19.00 -15.59 8.07
N ALA A 113 -20.32 -15.38 7.98
CA ALA A 113 -20.94 -14.58 6.92
C ALA A 113 -20.43 -13.13 6.86
N TRP A 114 -20.04 -12.54 7.99
CA TRP A 114 -19.50 -11.18 8.02
C TRP A 114 -18.12 -11.09 7.35
N ILE A 115 -17.28 -12.13 7.44
CA ILE A 115 -15.97 -12.18 6.77
C ILE A 115 -16.17 -12.23 5.25
N ILE A 116 -17.09 -13.07 4.78
CA ILE A 116 -17.48 -13.14 3.37
C ILE A 116 -18.05 -11.78 2.91
N GLY A 117 -18.88 -11.18 3.75
CA GLY A 117 -19.44 -9.84 3.54
C GLY A 117 -18.37 -8.75 3.38
N VAL A 118 -17.27 -8.80 4.14
CA VAL A 118 -16.14 -7.87 3.99
C VAL A 118 -15.47 -8.03 2.62
N ILE A 119 -15.21 -9.27 2.18
CA ILE A 119 -14.63 -9.51 0.84
C ILE A 119 -15.56 -9.01 -0.27
N PHE A 120 -16.86 -9.30 -0.15
CA PHE A 120 -17.84 -8.81 -1.10
C PHE A 120 -17.96 -7.28 -1.08
N GLY A 121 -17.86 -6.66 0.11
CA GLY A 121 -17.80 -5.22 0.28
C GLY A 121 -16.60 -4.59 -0.42
N LEU A 122 -15.42 -5.21 -0.36
CA LEU A 122 -14.22 -4.76 -1.10
C LEU A 122 -14.44 -4.85 -2.62
N PHE A 123 -15.09 -5.91 -3.11
CA PHE A 123 -15.46 -6.03 -4.52
C PHE A 123 -16.41 -4.89 -4.96
N LEU A 124 -17.44 -4.60 -4.17
CA LEU A 124 -18.36 -3.50 -4.46
C LEU A 124 -17.65 -2.14 -4.42
N LEU A 125 -16.79 -1.92 -3.43
CA LEU A 125 -16.00 -0.69 -3.31
C LEU A 125 -15.08 -0.50 -4.52
N GLN A 126 -14.35 -1.54 -4.93
CA GLN A 126 -13.54 -1.52 -6.14
C GLN A 126 -14.38 -1.14 -7.35
N THR A 127 -15.56 -1.74 -7.50
CA THR A 127 -16.48 -1.46 -8.62
C THR A 127 -16.97 -0.02 -8.62
N PHE A 128 -17.37 0.48 -7.46
CA PHE A 128 -17.82 1.85 -7.30
C PHE A 128 -16.71 2.87 -7.60
N LEU A 129 -15.51 2.68 -7.03
CA LEU A 129 -14.35 3.53 -7.30
C LEU A 129 -13.96 3.52 -8.78
N GLY A 130 -14.01 2.35 -9.42
CA GLY A 130 -13.77 2.22 -10.87
C GLY A 130 -14.71 3.10 -11.69
N ILE A 131 -16.01 3.08 -11.37
CA ILE A 131 -17.02 3.91 -12.05
C ILE A 131 -16.81 5.40 -11.78
N VAL A 132 -16.57 5.78 -10.52
CA VAL A 132 -16.35 7.19 -10.13
C VAL A 132 -15.11 7.75 -10.81
N LEU A 133 -14.00 7.02 -10.77
CA LEU A 133 -12.74 7.44 -11.41
C LEU A 133 -12.89 7.52 -12.94
N TYR A 134 -13.57 6.54 -13.56
CA TYR A 134 -13.84 6.59 -14.99
C TYR A 134 -14.61 7.87 -15.38
N LYS A 135 -15.71 8.17 -14.68
CA LYS A 135 -16.51 9.38 -14.93
C LYS A 135 -15.74 10.67 -14.65
N HIS A 136 -14.84 10.66 -13.66
CA HIS A 136 -13.99 11.81 -13.38
C HIS A 136 -13.00 12.03 -14.54
N PHE A 137 -12.33 10.97 -15.00
CA PHE A 137 -11.39 11.08 -16.11
C PHE A 137 -12.06 11.42 -17.43
N GLU A 138 -13.24 10.88 -17.72
CA GLU A 138 -14.04 11.23 -18.92
C GLU A 138 -14.42 12.73 -18.98
N LYS A 139 -14.53 13.40 -17.83
CA LYS A 139 -14.84 14.84 -17.79
C LYS A 139 -13.61 15.74 -17.88
N HIS A 140 -12.43 15.21 -17.53
CA HIS A 140 -11.20 15.99 -17.41
C HIS A 140 -10.20 15.72 -18.54
N PHE A 141 -10.40 14.67 -19.33
CA PHE A 141 -9.62 14.29 -20.51
C PHE A 141 -10.56 14.13 -21.70
#